data_AF-A0A841ABJ3-F1
#
_entry.id   AF-A0A841ABJ3-F1
#
_cell.length_a   1.000
_cell.length_b   1.000
_cell.length_c   1.000
_cell.angle_alpha   90.00
_cell.angle_beta   90.00
_cell.angle_gamma   90.00
#
_symmetry.space_group_name_H-M   'P 1'
#
loop_
_entity.id
_entity.type
_entity.pdbx_description
1 polymer ?
#
loop_
_entity_poly.entity_id
_entity_poly.type
_entity_poly.pdbx_seq_one_letter_code
_entity_poly.pdbx_strand_id
1 'polypeptide(L)'
;MTAQFPVTQAPAPRPPAPRSPARAAVPGPVAQAPGLHGRLTTQPRATAPGPQVRLAPPNGAAPARYPWHLRLSWLLVLAGGLLAYVTTFVIMVLTGNPILLPTLLLVGAATIPVTVLLLAQSTRSGPLVPGRIVLVTVAASGLFGICAAGLEERIAGAVLGGASILLVGVIEESAKLVVPLIVLALVHRATRGGGLVIGIAAGTGFAVLETMGYGFGALLSKGGGLGALDTTLVLRGVLVPAGHVAWTGAVCAALWFLVETSHRARGALALAVAVLGAVVLHTAWDATGSLVLRIVVAAVSGGTLLALVILTHRRHARRTVTAA
;
A
#
# COMPACT_ATOMS: atom_id res chain seq x y z
N MET A 1 -13.44 41.01 -14.48
CA MET A 1 -13.46 40.39 -15.82
C MET A 1 -13.48 38.89 -15.63
N THR A 2 -14.67 38.31 -15.72
CA THR A 2 -14.95 36.88 -15.52
C THR A 2 -14.79 36.16 -16.86
N ALA A 3 -13.78 35.28 -16.97
CA ALA A 3 -13.57 34.45 -18.14
C ALA A 3 -14.42 33.17 -18.02
N GLN A 4 -15.40 33.01 -18.91
CA GLN A 4 -16.16 31.79 -19.11
C GLN A 4 -15.40 30.90 -20.12
N PHE A 5 -15.17 29.63 -19.78
CA PHE A 5 -14.67 28.62 -20.71
C PHE A 5 -15.85 27.87 -21.37
N PRO A 6 -15.86 27.65 -22.69
CA PRO A 6 -16.92 26.90 -23.35
C PRO A 6 -16.80 25.40 -23.07
N VAL A 7 -17.85 24.82 -22.50
CA VAL A 7 -18.01 23.37 -22.33
C VAL A 7 -18.53 22.79 -23.65
N THR A 8 -17.73 21.94 -24.30
CA THR A 8 -18.19 21.12 -25.42
C THR A 8 -19.00 19.95 -24.87
N GLN A 9 -20.30 19.88 -25.15
CA GLN A 9 -21.15 18.76 -24.75
C GLN A 9 -20.84 17.52 -25.61
N ALA A 10 -20.47 16.41 -24.96
CA ALA A 10 -20.42 15.11 -25.59
C ALA A 10 -21.84 14.52 -25.72
N PRO A 11 -22.18 13.82 -26.82
CA PRO A 11 -23.50 13.22 -26.99
C PRO A 11 -23.72 12.04 -26.02
N ALA A 12 -24.94 11.94 -25.50
CA ALA A 12 -25.35 10.93 -24.53
C ALA A 12 -25.28 9.49 -25.09
N PRO A 13 -24.92 8.48 -24.28
CA PRO A 13 -24.94 7.08 -24.70
C PRO A 13 -26.39 6.58 -24.87
N ARG A 14 -26.61 5.77 -25.92
CA ARG A 14 -27.92 5.16 -26.23
C ARG A 14 -28.32 4.14 -25.15
N PRO A 15 -29.61 4.05 -24.79
CA PRO A 15 -30.10 3.02 -23.87
C PRO A 15 -30.08 1.62 -24.52
N PRO A 16 -29.83 0.55 -23.74
CA PRO A 16 -29.88 -0.82 -24.24
C PRO A 16 -31.32 -1.28 -24.53
N ALA A 17 -31.48 -2.11 -25.55
CA ALA A 17 -32.76 -2.69 -25.97
C ALA A 17 -33.35 -3.65 -24.91
N PRO A 18 -34.68 -3.71 -24.75
CA PRO A 18 -35.33 -4.59 -23.77
C PRO A 18 -35.21 -6.06 -24.16
N ARG A 19 -34.76 -6.90 -23.22
CA ARG A 19 -34.80 -8.36 -23.34
C ARG A 19 -36.19 -8.88 -22.99
N SER A 20 -36.75 -9.72 -23.86
CA SER A 20 -38.04 -10.39 -23.68
C SER A 20 -38.04 -11.35 -22.47
N PRO A 21 -39.16 -11.49 -21.73
CA PRO A 21 -39.27 -12.41 -20.61
C PRO A 21 -39.47 -13.86 -21.11
N ALA A 22 -38.59 -14.77 -20.69
CA ALA A 22 -38.78 -16.20 -20.87
C ALA A 22 -39.86 -16.72 -19.90
N ARG A 23 -40.73 -17.55 -20.47
CA ARG A 23 -42.03 -18.01 -19.98
C ARG A 23 -41.88 -19.04 -18.84
N ALA A 24 -42.66 -18.84 -17.78
CA ALA A 24 -42.85 -19.80 -16.69
C ALA A 24 -43.58 -21.07 -17.17
N ALA A 25 -43.22 -22.22 -16.59
CA ALA A 25 -43.97 -23.47 -16.71
C ALA A 25 -44.09 -24.17 -15.35
N VAL A 26 -45.34 -24.27 -14.87
CA VAL A 26 -45.92 -25.09 -13.79
C VAL A 26 -47.32 -25.45 -14.33
N PRO A 27 -47.90 -26.67 -14.23
CA PRO A 27 -48.18 -27.49 -13.02
C PRO A 27 -47.95 -29.02 -13.23
N GLY A 28 -48.14 -29.98 -12.32
CA GLY A 28 -48.89 -30.10 -11.06
C GLY A 28 -48.64 -31.50 -10.42
N PRO A 29 -49.48 -31.99 -9.48
CA PRO A 29 -49.04 -32.75 -8.29
C PRO A 29 -49.39 -34.25 -8.31
N VAL A 30 -48.64 -35.09 -7.57
CA VAL A 30 -49.13 -36.40 -7.08
C VAL A 30 -48.54 -36.78 -5.70
N ALA A 31 -49.43 -36.76 -4.70
CA ALA A 31 -49.59 -37.58 -3.47
C ALA A 31 -48.40 -38.19 -2.67
N GLN A 32 -48.41 -37.90 -1.35
CA GLN A 32 -47.93 -38.76 -0.24
C GLN A 32 -48.94 -39.92 0.01
N ALA A 33 -48.68 -41.06 0.66
CA ALA A 33 -48.05 -41.34 1.97
C ALA A 33 -47.79 -42.88 2.15
N PRO A 34 -47.74 -43.49 3.35
CA PRO A 34 -46.57 -43.71 4.23
C PRO A 34 -46.26 -45.20 4.55
N GLY A 35 -45.10 -45.50 5.15
CA GLY A 35 -44.81 -46.79 5.82
C GLY A 35 -43.33 -46.89 6.26
N LEU A 36 -42.99 -46.69 7.54
CA LEU A 36 -42.89 -47.66 8.63
C LEU A 36 -41.83 -48.78 8.47
N HIS A 37 -40.77 -48.62 9.28
CA HIS A 37 -39.93 -49.65 9.92
C HIS A 37 -38.82 -50.35 9.12
N GLY A 38 -37.63 -50.38 9.75
CA GLY A 38 -36.56 -51.32 9.40
C GLY A 38 -35.15 -50.75 9.48
N ARG A 39 -34.70 -50.35 10.69
CA ARG A 39 -33.29 -50.01 10.94
C ARG A 39 -32.47 -51.30 10.94
N LEU A 40 -31.79 -51.61 9.84
CA LEU A 40 -30.74 -52.62 9.77
C LEU A 40 -29.40 -51.93 9.54
N THR A 41 -28.61 -51.84 10.61
CA THR A 41 -27.22 -51.40 10.58
C THR A 41 -26.37 -52.47 9.91
N THR A 42 -26.08 -52.32 8.62
CA THR A 42 -25.01 -53.04 7.94
C THR A 42 -23.72 -52.24 8.11
N GLN A 43 -22.81 -52.69 8.97
CA GLN A 43 -21.45 -52.18 8.99
C GLN A 43 -20.73 -52.61 7.70
N PRO A 44 -20.14 -51.70 6.91
CA PRO A 44 -19.24 -52.09 5.83
C PRO A 44 -17.94 -52.63 6.42
N ARG A 45 -17.58 -53.84 6.01
CA ARG A 45 -16.30 -54.50 6.28
C ARG A 45 -15.16 -53.61 5.76
N ALA A 46 -14.29 -53.13 6.65
CA ALA A 46 -13.13 -52.34 6.27
C ALA A 46 -12.21 -53.15 5.35
N THR A 47 -12.11 -52.73 4.09
CA THR A 47 -11.07 -53.18 3.17
C THR A 47 -9.75 -52.56 3.59
N ALA A 48 -8.76 -53.39 3.90
CA ALA A 48 -7.41 -52.92 4.18
C ALA A 48 -6.86 -52.17 2.94
N PRO A 49 -6.28 -50.97 3.09
CA PRO A 49 -5.66 -50.29 1.97
C PRO A 49 -4.40 -51.07 1.54
N GLY A 50 -4.37 -51.48 0.27
CA GLY A 50 -3.18 -52.08 -0.34
C GLY A 50 -1.97 -51.13 -0.27
N PRO A 51 -0.74 -51.64 -0.48
CA PRO A 51 0.48 -50.86 -0.34
C PRO A 51 0.43 -49.66 -1.29
N GLN A 52 0.34 -48.46 -0.74
CA GLN A 52 0.47 -47.23 -1.52
C GLN A 52 1.91 -47.16 -2.01
N VAL A 53 2.13 -47.49 -3.29
CA VAL A 53 3.37 -47.18 -3.98
C VAL A 53 3.47 -45.66 -4.05
N ARG A 54 4.19 -45.08 -3.09
CA ARG A 54 4.53 -43.66 -3.07
C ARG A 54 5.47 -43.44 -4.25
N LEU A 55 4.93 -42.99 -5.39
CA LEU A 55 5.72 -42.53 -6.52
C LEU A 55 6.68 -41.46 -5.98
N ALA A 56 7.98 -41.75 -6.02
CA ALA A 56 8.99 -40.75 -5.73
C ALA A 56 8.78 -39.55 -6.67
N PRO A 57 8.76 -38.30 -6.18
CA PRO A 57 8.61 -37.16 -7.05
C PRO A 57 9.72 -37.19 -8.11
N PRO A 58 9.40 -36.99 -9.39
CA PRO A 58 10.41 -37.02 -10.45
C PRO A 58 11.42 -35.92 -10.16
N ASN A 59 12.69 -36.32 -10.05
CA ASN A 59 13.92 -35.53 -9.99
C ASN A 59 13.81 -34.15 -9.35
N GLY A 60 14.47 -33.98 -8.20
CA GLY A 60 14.62 -32.72 -7.46
C GLY A 60 15.16 -31.57 -8.30
N ALA A 61 14.28 -30.95 -9.08
CA ALA A 61 14.51 -29.65 -9.68
C ALA A 61 14.73 -28.70 -8.51
N ALA A 62 15.95 -28.18 -8.38
CA ALA A 62 16.26 -27.16 -7.40
C ALA A 62 15.18 -26.06 -7.49
N PRO A 63 14.61 -25.60 -6.36
CA PRO A 63 13.51 -24.65 -6.40
C PRO A 63 13.92 -23.45 -7.26
N ALA A 64 13.09 -23.15 -8.26
CA ALA A 64 13.36 -22.08 -9.21
C ALA A 64 13.65 -20.79 -8.42
N ARG A 65 14.89 -20.32 -8.50
CA ARG A 65 15.33 -19.14 -7.75
C ARG A 65 14.57 -17.94 -8.28
N TYR A 66 14.07 -17.09 -7.37
CA TYR A 66 13.39 -15.86 -7.77
C TYR A 66 14.32 -15.03 -8.67
N PRO A 67 13.87 -14.61 -9.87
CA PRO A 67 14.75 -13.96 -10.85
C PRO A 67 15.50 -12.77 -10.27
N TRP A 68 16.79 -12.65 -10.59
CA TRP A 68 17.67 -11.64 -9.99
C TRP A 68 17.18 -10.21 -10.25
N HIS A 69 16.63 -9.93 -11.44
CA HIS A 69 16.13 -8.61 -11.82
C HIS A 69 14.85 -8.23 -11.06
N LEU A 70 14.02 -9.21 -10.67
CA LEU A 70 12.86 -8.97 -9.80
C LEU A 70 13.27 -8.79 -8.34
N ARG A 71 14.32 -9.50 -7.91
CA ARG A 71 14.90 -9.34 -6.57
C ARG A 71 15.60 -7.99 -6.41
N LEU A 72 16.29 -7.52 -7.45
CA LEU A 72 17.01 -6.25 -7.48
C LEU A 72 16.19 -5.13 -8.15
N SER A 73 14.88 -5.31 -8.30
CA SER A 73 13.99 -4.33 -8.95
C SER A 73 14.05 -2.97 -8.27
N TRP A 74 14.28 -2.92 -6.96
CA TRP A 74 14.49 -1.68 -6.23
C TRP A 74 15.71 -0.88 -6.70
N LEU A 75 16.83 -1.54 -7.03
CA LEU A 75 18.01 -0.87 -7.60
C LEU A 75 17.74 -0.35 -9.01
N LEU A 76 17.01 -1.15 -9.80
CA LEU A 76 16.63 -0.76 -11.16
C LEU A 76 15.71 0.46 -11.15
N VAL A 77 14.73 0.50 -10.24
CA VAL A 77 13.83 1.65 -10.06
C VAL A 77 14.58 2.85 -9.50
N LEU A 78 15.52 2.67 -8.57
CA LEU A 78 16.32 3.77 -8.05
C LEU A 78 17.16 4.39 -9.17
N ALA A 79 17.97 3.59 -9.86
CA ALA A 79 18.86 4.07 -10.92
C ALA A 79 18.06 4.64 -12.11
N GLY A 80 17.04 3.90 -12.56
CA GLY A 80 16.19 4.32 -13.68
C GLY A 80 15.35 5.56 -13.34
N GLY A 81 14.81 5.65 -12.12
CA GLY A 81 14.05 6.81 -11.65
C GLY A 81 14.90 8.06 -11.48
N LEU A 82 16.12 7.93 -10.93
CA LEU A 82 17.06 9.05 -10.85
C LEU A 82 17.49 9.53 -12.24
N LEU A 83 17.80 8.60 -13.16
CA LEU A 83 18.12 8.94 -14.54
C LEU A 83 16.92 9.62 -15.23
N ALA A 84 15.72 9.10 -15.05
CA ALA A 84 14.49 9.68 -15.60
C ALA A 84 14.25 11.08 -15.03
N TYR A 85 14.40 11.28 -13.72
CA TYR A 85 14.26 12.58 -13.07
C TYR A 85 15.19 13.63 -13.68
N VAL A 86 16.50 13.34 -13.72
CA VAL A 86 17.52 14.25 -14.26
C VAL A 86 17.26 14.51 -15.75
N THR A 87 16.95 13.47 -16.53
CA THR A 87 16.69 13.60 -17.96
C THR A 87 15.45 14.47 -18.23
N THR A 88 14.34 14.20 -17.53
CA THR A 88 13.11 14.99 -17.66
C THR A 88 13.35 16.45 -17.23
N PHE A 89 14.07 16.68 -16.13
CA PHE A 89 14.39 18.02 -15.65
C PHE A 89 15.22 18.79 -16.69
N VAL A 90 16.31 18.21 -17.18
CA VAL A 90 17.21 18.83 -18.15
C VAL A 90 16.48 19.13 -19.45
N ILE A 91 15.74 18.18 -20.01
CA ILE A 91 14.98 18.41 -21.26
C ILE A 91 13.92 19.49 -21.05
N MET A 92 13.21 19.49 -19.92
CA MET A 92 12.21 20.51 -19.61
C MET A 92 12.83 21.91 -19.57
N VAL A 93 13.98 22.07 -18.93
CA VAL A 93 14.70 23.35 -18.85
C VAL A 93 15.21 23.79 -20.21
N LEU A 94 15.85 22.88 -20.97
CA LEU A 94 16.43 23.19 -22.28
C LEU A 94 15.38 23.56 -23.33
N THR A 95 14.21 22.92 -23.28
CA THR A 95 13.12 23.13 -24.26
C THR A 95 12.11 24.18 -23.81
N GLY A 96 12.09 24.54 -22.53
CA GLY A 96 11.04 25.34 -21.94
C GLY A 96 9.65 24.69 -22.00
N ASN A 97 9.56 23.37 -22.17
CA ASN A 97 8.29 22.68 -22.41
C ASN A 97 7.57 22.31 -21.09
N PRO A 98 6.48 23.00 -20.73
CA PRO A 98 5.78 22.75 -19.46
C PRO A 98 5.02 21.42 -19.43
N ILE A 99 4.83 20.73 -20.57
CA ILE A 99 4.20 19.39 -20.62
C ILE A 99 5.00 18.37 -19.80
N LEU A 100 6.31 18.58 -19.62
CA LEU A 100 7.18 17.69 -18.84
C LEU A 100 7.04 17.88 -17.33
N LEU A 101 6.38 18.96 -16.87
CA LEU A 101 6.26 19.27 -15.44
C LEU A 101 5.51 18.20 -14.63
N PRO A 102 4.34 17.69 -15.06
CA PRO A 102 3.67 16.61 -14.33
C PRO A 102 4.51 15.33 -14.25
N THR A 103 5.27 15.02 -15.31
CA THR A 103 6.21 13.89 -15.33
C THR A 103 7.34 14.09 -14.35
N LEU A 104 7.95 15.28 -14.31
CA LEU A 104 9.00 15.62 -13.36
C LEU A 104 8.52 15.48 -11.91
N LEU A 105 7.34 16.04 -11.60
CA LEU A 105 6.71 15.94 -10.28
C LEU A 105 6.48 14.47 -9.88
N LEU A 106 5.87 13.68 -10.77
CA LEU A 106 5.58 12.28 -10.49
C LEU A 106 6.85 11.45 -10.30
N VAL A 107 7.83 11.57 -11.20
CA VAL A 107 9.07 10.80 -11.14
C VAL A 107 9.89 11.20 -9.91
N GLY A 108 10.01 12.49 -9.62
CA GLY A 108 10.72 13.00 -8.44
C GLY A 108 10.10 12.53 -7.14
N ALA A 109 8.77 12.58 -7.03
CA ALA A 109 8.05 12.12 -5.85
C ALA A 109 8.06 10.58 -5.68
N ALA A 110 8.02 9.81 -6.78
CA ALA A 110 7.86 8.35 -6.74
C ALA A 110 9.16 7.57 -6.58
N THR A 111 10.29 8.05 -7.10
CA THR A 111 11.51 7.25 -7.28
C THR A 111 11.98 6.58 -5.98
N ILE A 112 12.19 7.35 -4.91
CA ILE A 112 12.72 6.81 -3.65
C ILE A 112 11.65 6.03 -2.86
N PRO A 113 10.41 6.52 -2.67
CA PRO A 113 9.36 5.73 -2.00
C PRO A 113 9.09 4.38 -2.67
N VAL A 114 8.99 4.34 -4.00
CA VAL A 114 8.78 3.08 -4.74
C VAL A 114 10.01 2.16 -4.63
N THR A 115 11.21 2.71 -4.62
CA THR A 115 12.44 1.94 -4.35
C THR A 115 12.35 1.22 -3.00
N VAL A 116 11.97 1.94 -1.94
CA VAL A 116 11.83 1.37 -0.59
C VAL A 116 10.71 0.34 -0.52
N LEU A 117 9.59 0.58 -1.21
CA LEU A 117 8.52 -0.40 -1.36
C LEU A 117 9.01 -1.70 -2.00
N LEU A 118 9.75 -1.61 -3.11
CA LEU A 118 10.27 -2.78 -3.79
C LEU A 118 11.35 -3.50 -2.98
N LEU A 119 12.17 -2.77 -2.22
CA LEU A 119 13.14 -3.35 -1.30
C LEU A 119 12.43 -4.19 -0.22
N ALA A 120 11.35 -3.67 0.35
CA ALA A 120 10.55 -4.37 1.36
C ALA A 120 9.83 -5.59 0.74
N GLN A 121 9.28 -5.44 -0.46
CA GLN A 121 8.47 -6.44 -1.16
C GLN A 121 9.28 -7.62 -1.71
N SER A 122 10.48 -7.37 -2.26
CA SER A 122 11.27 -8.38 -2.99
C SER A 122 12.20 -9.16 -2.06
N THR A 123 11.90 -10.45 -1.84
CA THR A 123 12.75 -11.35 -1.03
C THR A 123 13.54 -12.35 -1.89
N ARG A 124 14.42 -13.14 -1.26
CA ARG A 124 15.11 -14.27 -1.92
C ARG A 124 14.17 -15.38 -2.38
N SER A 125 13.02 -15.53 -1.70
CA SER A 125 12.04 -16.60 -1.96
C SER A 125 10.86 -16.13 -2.81
N GLY A 126 10.87 -14.88 -3.29
CA GLY A 126 9.76 -14.28 -4.03
C GLY A 126 9.16 -13.05 -3.32
N PRO A 127 8.09 -12.48 -3.88
CA PRO A 127 7.42 -11.32 -3.28
C PRO A 127 6.67 -11.69 -2.00
N LEU A 128 6.68 -10.81 -0.99
CA LEU A 128 5.93 -11.01 0.26
C LEU A 128 4.41 -10.99 0.07
N VAL A 129 3.94 -10.11 -0.83
CA VAL A 129 2.52 -9.88 -1.11
C VAL A 129 2.28 -10.03 -2.62
N PRO A 130 1.12 -10.50 -3.10
CA PRO A 130 0.81 -10.46 -4.53
C PRO A 130 0.92 -9.03 -5.10
N GLY A 131 1.70 -8.84 -6.17
CA GLY A 131 2.00 -7.51 -6.72
C GLY A 131 0.78 -6.69 -7.11
N ARG A 132 -0.32 -7.33 -7.57
CA ARG A 132 -1.59 -6.66 -7.85
C ARG A 132 -2.20 -5.99 -6.61
N ILE A 133 -2.06 -6.60 -5.43
CA ILE A 133 -2.58 -6.06 -4.17
C ILE A 133 -1.74 -4.84 -3.80
N VAL A 134 -0.40 -4.95 -3.89
CA VAL A 134 0.52 -3.82 -3.65
C VAL A 134 0.16 -2.63 -4.56
N LEU A 135 -0.01 -2.87 -5.86
CA LEU A 135 -0.37 -1.83 -6.82
C LEU A 135 -1.69 -1.13 -6.48
N VAL A 136 -2.74 -1.91 -6.20
CA VAL A 136 -4.05 -1.35 -5.81
C VAL A 136 -3.95 -0.60 -4.49
N THR A 137 -3.18 -1.09 -3.52
CA THR A 137 -2.95 -0.40 -2.24
C THR A 137 -2.26 0.94 -2.45
N VAL A 138 -1.19 1.02 -3.28
CA VAL A 138 -0.52 2.29 -3.61
C VAL A 138 -1.52 3.26 -4.24
N ALA A 139 -2.24 2.83 -5.28
CA ALA A 139 -3.15 3.71 -6.01
C ALA A 139 -4.32 4.20 -5.14
N ALA A 140 -5.00 3.30 -4.44
CA ALA A 140 -6.14 3.64 -3.61
C ALA A 140 -5.74 4.51 -2.40
N SER A 141 -4.60 4.21 -1.76
CA SER A 141 -4.13 5.01 -0.62
C SER A 141 -3.64 6.38 -1.03
N GLY A 142 -3.01 6.51 -2.21
CA GLY A 142 -2.65 7.81 -2.76
C GLY A 142 -3.89 8.67 -3.01
N LEU A 143 -4.85 8.15 -3.78
CA LEU A 143 -6.08 8.89 -4.12
C LEU A 143 -6.92 9.24 -2.89
N PHE A 144 -7.08 8.30 -1.96
CA PHE A 144 -7.79 8.57 -0.71
C PHE A 144 -7.02 9.56 0.15
N GLY A 145 -5.71 9.34 0.31
CA GLY A 145 -4.82 10.14 1.14
C GLY A 145 -4.76 11.61 0.75
N ILE A 146 -4.61 11.89 -0.55
CA ILE A 146 -4.54 13.28 -1.02
C ILE A 146 -5.88 14.02 -0.83
N CYS A 147 -7.00 13.32 -1.00
CA CYS A 147 -8.33 13.89 -0.73
C CYS A 147 -8.54 14.13 0.77
N ALA A 148 -8.09 13.21 1.63
CA ALA A 148 -8.14 13.36 3.07
C ALA A 148 -7.29 14.54 3.54
N ALA A 149 -6.04 14.63 3.09
CA ALA A 149 -5.12 15.73 3.42
C ALA A 149 -5.68 17.09 2.99
N GLY A 150 -6.24 17.21 1.78
CA GLY A 150 -6.86 18.46 1.32
C GLY A 150 -8.12 18.86 2.12
N LEU A 151 -8.90 17.88 2.60
CA LEU A 151 -10.03 18.13 3.48
C LEU A 151 -9.57 18.53 4.88
N GLU A 152 -8.52 17.89 5.40
CA GLU A 152 -7.89 18.22 6.68
C GLU A 152 -7.36 19.65 6.69
N GLU A 153 -6.63 20.09 5.67
CA GLU A 153 -6.13 21.47 5.57
C GLU A 153 -7.29 22.48 5.63
N ARG A 154 -8.39 22.21 4.92
CA ARG A 154 -9.59 23.05 4.92
C ARG A 154 -10.28 23.10 6.28
N ILE A 155 -10.43 21.95 6.95
CA ILE A 155 -11.14 21.85 8.24
C ILE A 155 -10.27 22.37 9.38
N ALA A 156 -8.99 21.97 9.45
CA ALA A 156 -8.05 22.43 10.47
C ALA A 156 -7.86 23.95 10.40
N GLY A 157 -7.72 24.50 9.19
CA GLY A 157 -7.64 25.95 8.98
C GLY A 157 -8.91 26.71 9.39
N ALA A 158 -10.09 26.08 9.28
CA ALA A 158 -11.37 26.73 9.56
C ALA A 158 -11.86 26.58 11.02
N VAL A 159 -11.52 25.48 11.70
CA VAL A 159 -12.15 25.08 12.97
C VAL A 159 -11.19 25.14 14.16
N LEU A 160 -9.89 24.93 13.95
CA LEU A 160 -8.97 24.52 15.02
C LEU A 160 -7.86 25.53 15.34
N GLY A 161 -7.49 26.42 14.42
CA GLY A 161 -6.32 27.30 14.62
C GLY A 161 -5.04 26.49 14.91
N GLY A 162 -4.07 27.05 15.63
CA GLY A 162 -2.82 26.35 15.99
C GLY A 162 -2.99 25.16 16.96
N ALA A 163 -4.20 24.93 17.47
CA ALA A 163 -4.56 23.82 18.35
C ALA A 163 -5.20 22.70 17.50
N SER A 164 -4.54 21.59 17.17
CA SER A 164 -3.24 21.16 17.61
C SER A 164 -2.61 20.35 16.49
N ILE A 165 -1.34 20.61 16.22
CA ILE A 165 -0.49 19.81 15.33
C ILE A 165 -0.63 18.30 15.65
N LEU A 166 -0.86 17.96 16.92
CA LEU A 166 -1.18 16.61 17.38
C LEU A 166 -2.48 16.05 16.77
N LEU A 167 -3.57 16.80 16.82
CA LEU A 167 -4.86 16.35 16.28
C LEU A 167 -4.80 16.16 14.76
N VAL A 168 -4.09 17.03 14.05
CA VAL A 168 -3.82 16.86 12.61
C VAL A 168 -3.06 15.55 12.37
N GLY A 169 -1.96 15.32 13.09
CA GLY A 169 -1.21 14.07 13.00
C GLY A 169 -2.05 12.83 13.32
N VAL A 170 -2.95 12.89 14.31
CA VAL A 170 -3.87 11.78 14.64
C VAL A 170 -4.84 11.51 13.50
N ILE A 171 -5.45 12.55 12.92
CA ILE A 171 -6.42 12.41 11.83
C ILE A 171 -5.71 11.83 10.60
N GLU A 172 -4.57 12.39 10.22
CA GLU A 172 -3.84 11.96 9.03
C GLU A 172 -3.31 10.52 9.17
N GLU A 173 -2.74 10.16 10.33
CA GLU A 173 -2.31 8.78 10.58
C GLU A 173 -3.50 7.80 10.58
N SER A 174 -4.68 8.22 11.06
CA SER A 174 -5.90 7.41 10.99
C SER A 174 -6.40 7.24 9.56
N ALA A 175 -6.39 8.31 8.76
CA ALA A 175 -6.79 8.29 7.36
C ALA A 175 -5.92 7.33 6.53
N LYS A 176 -4.60 7.30 6.78
CA LYS A 176 -3.67 6.38 6.08
C LYS A 176 -4.00 4.90 6.30
N LEU A 177 -4.68 4.54 7.39
CA LEU A 177 -5.03 3.15 7.71
C LEU A 177 -6.30 2.65 7.02
N VAL A 178 -7.13 3.53 6.43
CA VAL A 178 -8.40 3.14 5.81
C VAL A 178 -8.19 2.06 4.73
N VAL A 179 -7.29 2.29 3.79
CA VAL A 179 -7.02 1.33 2.71
C VAL A 179 -6.34 0.04 3.21
N PRO A 180 -5.29 0.09 4.07
CA PRO A 180 -4.76 -1.10 4.73
C PRO A 180 -5.80 -1.93 5.49
N LEU A 181 -6.74 -1.29 6.18
CA LEU A 181 -7.82 -1.99 6.91
C LEU A 181 -8.77 -2.70 5.94
N ILE A 182 -9.10 -2.08 4.81
CA ILE A 182 -9.89 -2.73 3.75
C ILE A 182 -9.14 -3.94 3.18
N VAL A 183 -7.83 -3.80 2.91
CA VAL A 183 -6.99 -4.90 2.42
C VAL A 183 -6.93 -6.03 3.45
N LEU A 184 -6.78 -5.70 4.74
CA LEU A 184 -6.82 -6.68 5.81
C LEU A 184 -8.18 -7.39 5.83
N ALA A 185 -9.29 -6.66 5.82
CA ALA A 185 -10.63 -7.24 5.89
C ALA A 185 -10.94 -8.17 4.72
N LEU A 186 -10.57 -7.80 3.49
CA LEU A 186 -10.99 -8.51 2.28
C LEU A 186 -10.00 -9.58 1.81
N VAL A 187 -8.69 -9.36 2.01
CA VAL A 187 -7.64 -10.21 1.42
C VAL A 187 -6.55 -10.61 2.41
N HIS A 188 -6.86 -10.67 3.72
CA HIS A 188 -5.91 -11.10 4.76
C HIS A 188 -5.18 -12.41 4.41
N ARG A 189 -5.90 -13.44 3.92
CA ARG A 189 -5.30 -14.75 3.60
C ARG A 189 -4.19 -14.64 2.55
N ALA A 190 -4.36 -13.77 1.56
CA ALA A 190 -3.37 -13.54 0.50
C ALA A 190 -2.23 -12.61 0.93
N THR A 191 -2.35 -11.96 2.09
CA THR A 191 -1.40 -10.97 2.62
C THR A 191 -0.80 -11.38 3.96
N ARG A 192 -0.89 -12.65 4.36
CA ARG A 192 -0.37 -13.14 5.66
C ARG A 192 1.13 -12.88 5.78
N GLY A 193 1.55 -12.28 6.89
CA GLY A 193 2.92 -11.82 7.12
C GLY A 193 3.35 -10.63 6.25
N GLY A 194 2.44 -10.07 5.45
CA GLY A 194 2.70 -8.99 4.50
C GLY A 194 2.29 -7.60 4.99
N GLY A 195 1.83 -7.46 6.24
CA GLY A 195 1.34 -6.18 6.77
C GLY A 195 2.33 -5.02 6.66
N LEU A 196 3.63 -5.28 6.83
CA LEU A 196 4.68 -4.27 6.61
C LEU A 196 4.64 -3.74 5.17
N VAL A 197 4.58 -4.63 4.17
CA VAL A 197 4.54 -4.22 2.75
C VAL A 197 3.25 -3.50 2.41
N ILE A 198 2.11 -3.95 2.93
CA ILE A 198 0.82 -3.24 2.73
C ILE A 198 0.88 -1.83 3.30
N GLY A 199 1.45 -1.65 4.50
CA GLY A 199 1.61 -0.33 5.10
C GLY A 199 2.59 0.56 4.33
N ILE A 200 3.73 0.01 3.92
CA ILE A 200 4.71 0.72 3.06
C ILE A 200 4.06 1.11 1.74
N ALA A 201 3.24 0.25 1.13
CA ALA A 201 2.51 0.53 -0.10
C ALA A 201 1.51 1.68 0.08
N ALA A 202 0.75 1.65 1.19
CA ALA A 202 -0.20 2.71 1.50
C ALA A 202 0.51 4.06 1.74
N GLY A 203 1.54 4.05 2.58
CA GLY A 203 2.37 5.23 2.85
C GLY A 203 3.07 5.74 1.59
N THR A 204 3.51 4.86 0.69
CA THR A 204 4.09 5.23 -0.61
C THR A 204 3.07 5.96 -1.49
N GLY A 205 1.85 5.43 -1.61
CA GLY A 205 0.79 6.09 -2.39
C GLY A 205 0.48 7.49 -1.90
N PHE A 206 0.29 7.62 -0.58
CA PHE A 206 0.06 8.90 0.10
C PHE A 206 1.22 9.87 -0.17
N ALA A 207 2.44 9.45 0.17
CA ALA A 207 3.68 10.20 0.03
C ALA A 207 3.91 10.78 -1.35
N VAL A 208 3.64 9.98 -2.40
CA VAL A 208 3.88 10.39 -3.78
C VAL A 208 2.96 11.54 -4.16
N LEU A 209 1.65 11.39 -3.99
CA LEU A 209 0.71 12.43 -4.40
C LEU A 209 0.84 13.70 -3.56
N GLU A 210 1.11 13.54 -2.28
CA GLU A 210 1.34 14.66 -1.38
C GLU A 210 2.63 15.41 -1.76
N THR A 211 3.73 14.70 -2.00
CA THR A 211 5.01 15.32 -2.42
C THR A 211 4.89 16.01 -3.78
N MET A 212 4.11 15.45 -4.71
CA MET A 212 3.78 16.14 -5.97
C MET A 212 3.05 17.46 -5.70
N GLY A 213 2.06 17.46 -4.81
CA GLY A 213 1.32 18.65 -4.39
C GLY A 213 2.23 19.72 -3.78
N TYR A 214 3.11 19.36 -2.84
CA TYR A 214 4.09 20.27 -2.26
C TYR A 214 5.06 20.83 -3.30
N GLY A 215 5.58 20.00 -4.21
CA GLY A 215 6.46 20.46 -5.28
C GLY A 215 5.77 21.46 -6.22
N PHE A 216 4.50 21.19 -6.57
CA PHE A 216 3.70 22.11 -7.37
C PHE A 216 3.36 23.40 -6.61
N GLY A 217 3.02 23.32 -5.33
CA GLY A 217 2.82 24.49 -4.47
C GLY A 217 4.07 25.36 -4.37
N ALA A 218 5.25 24.75 -4.21
CA ALA A 218 6.53 25.46 -4.16
C ALA A 218 6.84 26.19 -5.48
N LEU A 219 6.48 25.60 -6.62
CA LEU A 219 6.59 26.24 -7.93
C LEU A 219 5.75 27.51 -8.03
N LEU A 220 4.51 27.47 -7.53
CA LEU A 220 3.55 28.57 -7.64
C LEU A 220 3.69 29.62 -6.53
N SER A 221 4.43 29.32 -5.46
CA SER A 221 4.60 30.22 -4.33
C SER A 221 5.26 31.56 -4.71
N LYS A 222 4.98 32.63 -3.96
CA LYS A 222 5.59 33.95 -4.18
C LYS A 222 7.11 33.85 -3.97
N GLY A 223 7.89 34.14 -5.01
CA GLY A 223 9.34 33.93 -4.99
C GLY A 223 9.78 32.47 -5.17
N GLY A 224 8.83 31.59 -5.54
CA GLY A 224 9.09 30.21 -5.92
C GLY A 224 9.67 30.06 -7.32
N GLY A 225 9.48 28.89 -7.92
CA GLY A 225 10.01 28.56 -9.23
C GLY A 225 10.56 27.15 -9.30
N LEU A 226 11.24 26.82 -10.41
CA LEU A 226 11.80 25.48 -10.63
C LEU A 226 12.81 25.06 -9.56
N GLY A 227 13.62 26.00 -9.04
CA GLY A 227 14.56 25.69 -7.95
C GLY A 227 13.88 25.35 -6.62
N ALA A 228 12.77 26.04 -6.30
CA ALA A 228 11.98 25.75 -5.09
C ALA A 228 11.24 24.40 -5.20
N LEU A 229 10.69 24.10 -6.40
CA LEU A 229 10.12 22.80 -6.71
C LEU A 229 11.18 21.69 -6.56
N ASP A 230 12.34 21.83 -7.20
CA ASP A 230 13.42 20.83 -7.17
C ASP A 230 13.91 20.57 -5.75
N THR A 231 14.17 21.63 -4.98
CA THR A 231 14.55 21.53 -3.57
C THR A 231 13.50 20.78 -2.76
N THR A 232 12.22 21.05 -3.00
CA THR A 232 11.11 20.40 -2.31
C THR A 232 11.04 18.91 -2.68
N LEU A 233 11.14 18.57 -3.96
CA LEU A 233 11.11 17.17 -4.42
C LEU A 233 12.28 16.37 -3.88
N VAL A 234 13.50 16.92 -3.91
CA VAL A 234 14.70 16.24 -3.41
C VAL A 234 14.61 16.04 -1.89
N LEU A 235 14.31 17.10 -1.14
CA LEU A 235 14.24 17.04 0.32
C LEU A 235 13.15 16.08 0.79
N ARG A 236 11.92 16.21 0.25
CA ARG A 236 10.81 15.32 0.60
C ARG A 236 11.05 13.92 0.08
N GLY A 237 11.51 13.74 -1.15
CA GLY A 237 11.78 12.42 -1.73
C GLY A 237 12.76 11.59 -0.89
N VAL A 238 13.79 12.22 -0.32
CA VAL A 238 14.76 11.55 0.57
C VAL A 238 14.19 11.27 1.95
N LEU A 239 13.43 12.20 2.54
CA LEU A 239 13.00 12.09 3.93
C LEU A 239 11.67 11.38 4.14
N VAL A 240 10.76 11.43 3.18
CA VAL A 240 9.43 10.81 3.25
C VAL A 240 9.45 9.29 3.46
N PRO A 241 10.40 8.51 2.92
CA PRO A 241 10.57 7.11 3.31
C PRO A 241 10.76 6.89 4.81
N ALA A 242 11.37 7.85 5.50
CA ALA A 242 11.54 7.84 6.95
C ALA A 242 10.39 8.55 7.71
N GLY A 243 9.38 9.05 7.00
CA GLY A 243 8.13 9.55 7.57
C GLY A 243 6.99 8.57 7.28
N HIS A 244 6.04 9.01 6.45
CA HIS A 244 4.83 8.28 6.08
C HIS A 244 5.05 6.79 5.77
N VAL A 245 6.08 6.45 5.00
CA VAL A 245 6.35 5.05 4.61
C VAL A 245 6.75 4.20 5.82
N ALA A 246 7.66 4.69 6.66
CA ALA A 246 8.13 4.00 7.84
C ALA A 246 7.03 3.85 8.89
N TRP A 247 6.31 4.94 9.19
CA TRP A 247 5.29 4.96 10.24
C TRP A 247 4.09 4.10 9.88
N THR A 248 3.50 4.29 8.69
CA THR A 248 2.38 3.47 8.23
C THR A 248 2.78 2.00 8.05
N GLY A 249 4.01 1.74 7.59
CA GLY A 249 4.60 0.40 7.52
C GLY A 249 4.65 -0.30 8.89
N ALA A 250 5.16 0.40 9.92
CA ALA A 250 5.26 -0.13 11.28
C ALA A 250 3.87 -0.40 11.90
N VAL A 251 2.93 0.53 11.74
CA VAL A 251 1.55 0.36 12.22
C VAL A 251 0.90 -0.85 11.56
N CYS A 252 0.98 -0.98 10.23
CA CYS A 252 0.38 -2.12 9.53
C CYS A 252 1.07 -3.45 9.84
N ALA A 253 2.38 -3.45 10.08
CA ALA A 253 3.09 -4.64 10.57
C ALA A 253 2.54 -5.10 11.93
N ALA A 254 2.31 -4.17 12.86
CA ALA A 254 1.70 -4.47 14.15
C ALA A 254 0.23 -4.90 14.03
N LEU A 255 -0.52 -4.29 13.11
CA LEU A 255 -1.92 -4.60 12.83
C LEU A 255 -2.08 -6.04 12.31
N TRP A 256 -1.25 -6.47 11.35
CA TRP A 256 -1.23 -7.87 10.90
C TRP A 256 -0.76 -8.82 12.00
N PHE A 257 0.23 -8.41 12.80
CA PHE A 257 0.70 -9.21 13.91
C PHE A 257 -0.41 -9.46 14.95
N LEU A 258 -1.21 -8.45 15.28
CA LEU A 258 -2.36 -8.57 16.18
C LEU A 258 -3.38 -9.61 15.69
N VAL A 259 -3.63 -9.67 14.38
CA VAL A 259 -4.56 -10.65 13.78
C VAL A 259 -3.97 -12.06 13.75
N GLU A 260 -2.66 -12.18 13.52
CA GLU A 260 -1.99 -13.47 13.33
C GLU A 260 -1.50 -14.13 14.63
N THR A 261 -1.30 -13.36 15.71
CA THR A 261 -0.74 -13.86 16.96
C THR A 261 -1.78 -14.55 17.85
N SER A 262 -1.38 -15.61 18.55
CA SER A 262 -2.16 -16.21 19.64
C SER A 262 -2.15 -15.35 20.90
N HIS A 263 -1.10 -14.54 21.10
CA HIS A 263 -0.94 -13.68 22.28
C HIS A 263 -1.55 -12.30 22.06
N ARG A 264 -2.87 -12.20 22.22
CA ARG A 264 -3.63 -10.96 21.94
C ARG A 264 -3.13 -9.72 22.68
N ALA A 265 -2.75 -9.86 23.96
CA ALA A 265 -2.20 -8.74 24.74
C ALA A 265 -0.89 -8.19 24.13
N ARG A 266 0.01 -9.07 23.68
CA ARG A 266 1.25 -8.66 22.99
C ARG A 266 0.97 -8.00 21.65
N GLY A 267 -0.01 -8.51 20.91
CA GLY A 267 -0.46 -7.90 19.65
C GLY A 267 -1.04 -6.50 19.86
N ALA A 268 -1.90 -6.34 20.87
CA ALA A 268 -2.52 -5.06 21.20
C ALA A 268 -1.49 -4.04 21.67
N LEU A 269 -0.54 -4.45 22.50
CA LEU A 269 0.57 -3.60 22.92
C LEU A 269 1.44 -3.18 21.73
N ALA A 270 1.80 -4.10 20.83
CA ALA A 270 2.58 -3.78 19.64
C ALA A 270 1.86 -2.76 18.75
N LEU A 271 0.54 -2.91 18.55
CA LEU A 271 -0.27 -1.96 17.78
C LEU A 271 -0.34 -0.60 18.48
N ALA A 272 -0.62 -0.57 19.78
CA ALA A 272 -0.69 0.67 20.55
C ALA A 272 0.64 1.43 20.48
N VAL A 273 1.77 0.75 20.68
CA VAL A 273 3.11 1.36 20.57
C VAL A 273 3.36 1.88 19.16
N ALA A 274 3.00 1.13 18.12
CA ALA A 274 3.22 1.57 16.74
C ALA A 274 2.36 2.79 16.38
N VAL A 275 1.08 2.81 16.77
CA VAL A 275 0.17 3.95 16.51
C VAL A 275 0.61 5.18 17.29
N LEU A 276 0.88 5.04 18.59
CA LEU A 276 1.35 6.16 19.42
C LEU A 276 2.70 6.68 18.92
N GLY A 277 3.62 5.78 18.56
CA GLY A 277 4.91 6.14 17.97
C GLY A 277 4.76 6.92 16.67
N ALA A 278 3.89 6.47 15.75
CA ALA A 278 3.61 7.16 14.51
C ALA A 278 3.06 8.58 14.76
N VAL A 279 2.05 8.72 15.61
CA VAL A 279 1.45 10.02 15.95
C VAL A 279 2.46 10.96 16.59
N VAL A 280 3.27 10.47 17.54
CA VAL A 280 4.29 11.29 18.21
C VAL A 280 5.38 11.74 17.23
N LEU A 281 5.88 10.83 16.40
CA LEU A 281 6.92 11.17 15.40
C LEU A 281 6.39 12.14 14.34
N HIS A 282 5.15 11.97 13.91
CA HIS A 282 4.49 12.89 12.98
C HIS A 282 4.30 14.27 13.62
N THR A 283 3.74 14.33 14.83
CA THR A 283 3.58 15.59 15.56
C THR A 283 4.93 16.30 15.74
N ALA A 284 5.99 15.57 16.08
CA ALA A 284 7.33 16.11 16.23
C ALA A 284 7.92 16.62 14.91
N TRP A 285 7.61 15.95 13.80
CA TRP A 285 8.01 16.35 12.45
C TRP A 285 7.37 17.68 12.04
N ASP A 286 6.07 17.82 12.28
CA ASP A 286 5.31 19.03 11.92
C ASP A 286 5.60 20.21 12.84
N ALA A 287 5.78 19.94 14.14
CA ALA A 287 6.03 20.97 15.13
C ALA A 287 7.43 21.60 15.01
N THR A 288 8.37 20.99 14.28
CA THR A 288 9.77 21.44 14.27
C THR A 288 10.19 22.18 13.00
N GLY A 289 10.79 23.35 13.21
CA GLY A 289 11.60 24.04 12.20
C GLY A 289 13.07 23.59 12.18
N SER A 290 13.51 22.76 13.13
CA SER A 290 14.92 22.37 13.28
C SER A 290 15.30 21.24 12.33
N LEU A 291 16.27 21.50 11.45
CA LEU A 291 16.85 20.50 10.56
C LEU A 291 17.44 19.32 11.35
N VAL A 292 18.11 19.59 12.47
CA VAL A 292 18.72 18.55 13.32
C VAL A 292 17.64 17.59 13.81
N LEU A 293 16.51 18.10 14.32
CA LEU A 293 15.43 17.24 14.81
C LEU A 293 14.81 16.42 13.68
N ARG A 294 14.62 17.00 12.49
CA ARG A 294 14.14 16.25 11.31
C ARG A 294 15.07 15.11 10.92
N ILE A 295 16.38 15.34 10.94
CA ILE A 295 17.38 14.31 10.67
C ILE A 295 17.31 13.19 11.73
N VAL A 296 17.17 13.54 13.01
CA VAL A 296 17.04 12.54 14.09
C VAL A 296 15.78 11.70 13.91
N VAL A 297 14.63 12.34 13.68
CA VAL A 297 13.35 11.64 13.41
C VAL A 297 13.48 10.71 12.19
N ALA A 298 14.11 11.20 11.12
CA ALA A 298 14.35 10.41 9.92
C ALA A 298 15.29 9.22 10.17
N ALA A 299 16.39 9.41 10.92
CA ALA A 299 17.33 8.35 11.23
C ALA A 299 16.69 7.24 12.08
N VAL A 300 15.94 7.61 13.13
CA VAL A 300 15.23 6.65 14.00
C VAL A 300 14.18 5.87 13.21
N SER A 301 13.39 6.56 12.40
CA SER A 301 12.32 5.95 11.62
C SER A 301 12.86 5.06 10.49
N GLY A 302 13.90 5.52 9.78
CA GLY A 302 14.58 4.73 8.75
C GLY A 302 15.28 3.49 9.31
N GLY A 303 15.95 3.62 10.45
CA GLY A 303 16.56 2.48 11.15
C GLY A 303 15.52 1.45 11.60
N THR A 304 14.38 1.92 12.13
CA THR A 304 13.25 1.07 12.51
C THR A 304 12.65 0.34 11.30
N LEU A 305 12.42 1.06 10.19
CA LEU A 305 11.93 0.49 8.95
C LEU A 305 12.87 -0.60 8.41
N LEU A 306 14.17 -0.32 8.35
CA LEU A 306 15.17 -1.27 7.88
C LEU A 306 15.19 -2.53 8.76
N ALA A 307 15.15 -2.37 10.08
CA ALA A 307 15.07 -3.49 11.01
C ALA A 307 13.80 -4.33 10.77
N LEU A 308 12.64 -3.70 10.60
CA LEU A 308 11.39 -4.39 10.29
C LEU A 308 11.43 -5.13 8.95
N VAL A 309 12.03 -4.55 7.91
CA VAL A 309 12.23 -5.20 6.60
C VAL A 309 13.09 -6.46 6.76
N ILE A 310 14.25 -6.34 7.42
CA ILE A 310 15.16 -7.48 7.66
C ILE A 310 14.45 -8.59 8.45
N LEU A 311 13.73 -8.24 9.51
CA LEU A 311 13.00 -9.20 10.33
C LEU A 311 11.88 -9.90 9.54
N THR A 312 11.16 -9.15 8.70
CA THR A 312 10.08 -9.68 7.85
C THR A 312 10.64 -10.63 6.79
N HIS A 313 11.73 -10.26 6.12
CA HIS A 313 12.43 -11.13 5.16
C HIS A 313 12.91 -12.42 5.82
N ARG A 314 13.52 -12.34 7.01
CA ARG A 314 13.95 -13.52 7.78
C ARG A 314 12.78 -14.43 8.17
N ARG A 315 11.65 -13.86 8.59
CA ARG A 315 10.44 -14.62 8.93
C ARG A 315 9.84 -15.31 7.71
N HIS A 316 9.78 -14.61 6.57
CA HIS A 316 9.28 -15.18 5.32
C HIS A 316 10.14 -16.34 4.83
N ALA A 317 11.47 -16.18 4.83
CA ALA A 317 12.41 -17.25 4.47
C ALA A 317 12.25 -18.50 5.36
N ARG A 318 12.00 -18.33 6.67
CA ARG A 318 11.73 -19.47 7.55
C ARG A 318 10.41 -20.18 7.20
N ARG A 319 9.34 -19.42 6.92
CA ARG A 319 8.03 -19.98 6.55
C ARG A 319 8.10 -20.78 5.25
N THR A 320 8.86 -20.30 4.26
CA THR A 320 9.03 -20.99 2.98
C THR A 320 9.85 -22.27 3.11
N VAL A 321 10.90 -22.28 3.95
CA VAL A 321 11.68 -23.50 4.25
C VAL A 321 10.84 -24.54 4.98
N THR A 322 10.00 -24.15 5.94
CA THR A 322 9.14 -25.11 6.67
C THR A 322 7.98 -25.67 5.85
N ALA A 323 7.64 -25.03 4.73
CA ALA A 323 6.53 -25.44 3.87
C ALA A 323 6.99 -26.28 2.65
N ALA A 324 8.30 -26.37 2.41
CA ALA A 324 8.93 -27.17 1.36
C ALA A 324 9.37 -28.54 1.91
#